data_AF-A0A7Y0KPB8-F1
#
_entry.id   AF-A0A7Y0KPB8-F1
#
_cell.length_a   1.000
_cell.length_b   1.000
_cell.length_c   1.000
_cell.angle_alpha   90.00
_cell.angle_beta   90.00
_cell.angle_gamma   90.00
#
_symmetry.space_group_name_H-M   'P 1'
#
loop_
_entity.id
_entity.type
_entity.pdbx_description
1 polymer ?
#
loop_
_entity_poly.entity_id
_entity_poly.type
_entity_poly.pdbx_seq_one_letter_code
_entity_poly.pdbx_strand_id
1 'polypeptide(L)'
;MAGAQERRANRWQRRAQLRRISRLKRVRYCGHTMNAEAGVTLGVIENRDGTRSAAYGGLKTCGSVWCCPVCAAKIATRRADDLATVMRAVDELGGSAFLLTLTMRHDRGDRLGLTSEQRARRNRLEERLADVQVAEANGWDVDDRQAEADAIELDSIKAQEGCWDVLSYAWQRVTSGSSWLEDSKRFGGLLGWARAVEVTDGDNGWRVHLHVLLCFREQVSADLARAALGLRLFGRWSRALQQKGFSASEEHGWDLRRAHLGDGDLADYFTKMAHEVTGGHRKEGRARRGRTPMQLLVHAVETYEESALARWWEWEAASDGRRQLTWSTGQRDLRTLAGLGREDTDEEIVDDDQDPDQRIALTLDTWLWITRNCLETELLLIAERCGLIAARAWLTCCGQSGFTGRDAKITTLKFSGPEPELASRTRLVT
;
A
#
# COMPACT_ATOMS: atom_id res chain seq x y z
N MET A 1 -0.68 -13.23 -20.34
CA MET A 1 0.75 -12.93 -20.07
C MET A 1 1.23 -11.59 -20.61
N ALA A 2 0.97 -11.23 -21.89
CA ALA A 2 1.45 -9.97 -22.49
C ALA A 2 1.11 -8.69 -21.68
N GLY A 3 -0.14 -8.55 -21.23
CA GLY A 3 -0.54 -7.37 -20.45
C GLY A 3 0.10 -7.26 -19.05
N ALA A 4 0.50 -8.38 -18.43
CA ALA A 4 1.20 -8.34 -17.13
C ALA A 4 2.66 -7.87 -17.29
N GLN A 5 3.30 -8.34 -18.36
CA GLN A 5 4.65 -7.95 -18.77
C GLN A 5 4.72 -6.46 -19.12
N GLU A 6 3.76 -5.97 -19.92
CA GLU A 6 3.64 -4.55 -20.26
C GLU A 6 3.42 -3.67 -19.01
N ARG A 7 2.50 -4.07 -18.12
CA ARG A 7 2.29 -3.35 -16.85
C ARG A 7 3.57 -3.32 -15.99
N ARG A 8 4.37 -4.38 -15.98
CA ARG A 8 5.68 -4.39 -15.30
C ARG A 8 6.62 -3.40 -15.97
N ALA A 9 6.75 -3.44 -17.29
CA ALA A 9 7.62 -2.55 -18.06
C ALA A 9 7.30 -1.08 -17.78
N ASN A 10 6.01 -0.70 -17.82
CA ASN A 10 5.56 0.64 -17.50
C ASN A 10 5.99 1.05 -16.08
N ARG A 11 5.75 0.22 -15.06
CA ARG A 11 6.17 0.54 -13.68
C ARG A 11 7.68 0.74 -13.54
N TRP A 12 8.49 -0.07 -14.23
CA TRP A 12 9.95 0.06 -14.22
C TRP A 12 10.40 1.37 -14.87
N GLN A 13 9.85 1.69 -16.05
CA GLN A 13 10.10 2.95 -16.74
C GLN A 13 9.69 4.16 -15.88
N ARG A 14 8.46 4.14 -15.31
CA ARG A 14 7.99 5.21 -14.43
C ARG A 14 8.84 5.36 -13.18
N ARG A 15 9.31 4.26 -12.58
CA ARG A 15 10.26 4.32 -11.47
C ARG A 15 11.58 4.97 -11.90
N ALA A 16 12.12 4.62 -13.07
CA ALA A 16 13.36 5.21 -13.57
C ALA A 16 13.23 6.72 -13.78
N GLN A 17 12.11 7.18 -14.33
CA GLN A 17 11.80 8.61 -14.50
C GLN A 17 11.60 9.32 -13.15
N LEU A 18 10.81 8.72 -12.25
CA LEU A 18 10.56 9.22 -10.90
C LEU A 18 11.86 9.51 -10.13
N ARG A 19 12.88 8.65 -10.25
CA ARG A 19 14.18 8.86 -9.56
C ARG A 19 14.81 10.22 -9.86
N ARG A 20 14.54 10.79 -11.05
CA ARG A 20 15.11 12.06 -11.50
C ARG A 20 14.40 13.28 -10.90
N ILE A 21 13.11 13.15 -10.58
CA ILE A 21 12.29 14.26 -10.09
C ILE A 21 11.94 14.16 -8.61
N SER A 22 12.04 12.98 -7.99
CA SER A 22 11.58 12.77 -6.61
C SER A 22 12.37 13.60 -5.59
N ARG A 23 11.67 14.22 -4.64
CA ARG A 23 12.30 14.89 -3.49
C ARG A 23 12.66 13.91 -2.36
N LEU A 24 12.03 12.73 -2.32
CA LEU A 24 12.27 11.72 -1.30
C LEU A 24 13.57 10.94 -1.58
N LYS A 25 14.56 11.08 -0.70
CA LYS A 25 15.89 10.45 -0.87
C LYS A 25 15.80 8.93 -1.12
N ARG A 26 14.96 8.22 -0.35
CA ARG A 26 14.80 6.76 -0.51
C ARG A 26 14.20 6.36 -1.86
N VAL A 27 13.31 7.19 -2.44
CA VAL A 27 12.69 6.92 -3.75
C VAL A 27 13.71 7.05 -4.89
N ARG A 28 14.65 8.01 -4.80
CA ARG A 28 15.69 8.25 -5.81
C ARG A 28 16.64 7.07 -6.03
N TYR A 29 16.79 6.19 -5.05
CA TYR A 29 17.68 5.02 -5.14
C TYR A 29 16.95 3.69 -5.38
N CYS A 30 15.61 3.69 -5.36
CA CYS A 30 14.80 2.48 -5.45
C CYS A 30 15.04 1.70 -6.74
N GLY A 31 15.37 0.41 -6.60
CA GLY A 31 15.61 -0.51 -7.71
C GLY A 31 16.77 -0.07 -8.63
N HIS A 32 17.68 0.77 -8.12
CA HIS A 32 18.90 1.18 -8.82
C HIS A 32 20.14 0.78 -8.01
N THR A 33 20.14 1.17 -6.75
CA THR A 33 21.30 1.00 -5.88
C THR A 33 21.31 -0.40 -5.29
N MET A 34 22.48 -1.02 -5.29
CA MET A 34 22.67 -2.35 -4.71
C MET A 34 22.56 -2.30 -3.17
N ASN A 35 22.04 -3.38 -2.60
CA ASN A 35 22.29 -3.68 -1.20
C ASN A 35 23.72 -4.22 -1.09
N ALA A 36 24.54 -3.55 -0.26
CA ALA A 36 25.98 -3.83 -0.15
C ALA A 36 26.26 -5.26 0.34
N GLU A 37 25.33 -5.85 1.08
CA GLU A 37 25.47 -7.18 1.68
C GLU A 37 25.05 -8.32 0.73
N ALA A 38 24.17 -8.05 -0.23
CA ALA A 38 23.51 -9.09 -1.03
C ALA A 38 24.05 -9.24 -2.47
N GLY A 39 24.62 -8.17 -3.05
CA GLY A 39 24.92 -8.15 -4.50
C GLY A 39 23.63 -8.12 -5.34
N VAL A 40 23.73 -7.94 -6.66
CA VAL A 40 22.53 -8.03 -7.54
C VAL A 40 22.38 -9.45 -8.04
N THR A 41 21.17 -9.98 -7.96
CA THR A 41 20.85 -11.29 -8.52
C THR A 41 19.70 -11.19 -9.52
N LEU A 42 19.69 -12.11 -10.49
CA LEU A 42 18.54 -12.41 -11.34
C LEU A 42 18.03 -13.80 -10.95
N GLY A 43 16.83 -13.85 -10.37
CA GLY A 43 16.16 -15.06 -9.94
C GLY A 43 15.01 -15.44 -10.85
N VAL A 44 14.75 -16.74 -10.97
CA VAL A 44 13.57 -17.30 -11.64
C VAL A 44 12.88 -18.28 -10.69
N ILE A 45 11.55 -18.19 -10.65
CA ILE A 45 10.65 -19.11 -9.94
C ILE A 45 9.79 -19.82 -10.98
N GLU A 46 9.66 -21.14 -10.86
CA GLU A 46 8.71 -21.93 -11.64
C GLU A 46 7.36 -21.98 -10.90
N ASN A 47 6.35 -21.37 -11.51
CA ASN A 47 5.01 -21.33 -10.96
C ASN A 47 4.31 -22.69 -11.12
N ARG A 48 3.31 -22.97 -10.29
CA ARG A 48 2.54 -24.25 -10.32
C ARG A 48 1.85 -24.53 -11.65
N ASP A 49 1.55 -23.49 -12.42
CA ASP A 49 0.93 -23.58 -13.75
C ASP A 49 1.96 -23.84 -14.88
N GLY A 50 3.24 -24.04 -14.53
CA GLY A 50 4.35 -24.27 -15.46
C GLY A 50 4.90 -22.98 -16.09
N THR A 51 4.37 -21.81 -15.74
CA THR A 51 4.94 -20.53 -16.16
C THR A 51 6.15 -20.16 -15.29
N ARG A 52 6.97 -19.20 -15.74
CA ARG A 52 8.09 -18.68 -14.96
C ARG A 52 7.88 -17.22 -14.60
N SER A 53 8.29 -16.87 -13.39
CA SER A 53 8.39 -15.50 -12.90
C SER A 53 9.85 -15.15 -12.71
N ALA A 54 10.31 -13.99 -13.20
CA ALA A 54 11.66 -13.51 -12.94
C ALA A 54 11.64 -12.23 -12.09
N ALA A 55 12.64 -12.09 -11.24
CA ALA A 55 12.84 -10.92 -10.40
C ALA A 55 14.34 -10.62 -10.21
N TYR A 56 14.64 -9.35 -9.94
CA TYR A 56 15.95 -8.98 -9.41
C TYR A 56 15.92 -9.00 -7.89
N GLY A 57 16.95 -9.56 -7.28
CA GLY A 57 17.17 -9.51 -5.84
C GLY A 57 18.36 -8.62 -5.47
N GLY A 58 18.42 -8.24 -4.20
CA GLY A 58 19.56 -7.49 -3.63
C GLY A 58 19.69 -6.04 -4.12
N LEU A 59 18.56 -5.45 -4.54
CA LEU A 59 18.44 -4.02 -4.83
C LEU A 59 17.75 -3.31 -3.68
N LYS A 60 18.18 -2.09 -3.36
CA LYS A 60 17.49 -1.26 -2.38
C LYS A 60 16.07 -0.94 -2.86
N THR A 61 15.10 -1.12 -1.98
CA THR A 61 13.71 -0.70 -2.18
C THR A 61 13.42 0.55 -1.34
N CYS A 62 12.36 1.28 -1.64
CA CYS A 62 12.03 2.50 -0.89
C CYS A 62 10.82 2.37 0.04
N GLY A 63 10.13 1.22 0.03
CA GLY A 63 8.90 0.99 0.79
C GLY A 63 7.75 1.95 0.49
N SER A 64 7.87 2.86 -0.49
CA SER A 64 6.85 3.90 -0.69
C SER A 64 5.64 3.35 -1.43
N VAL A 65 4.58 3.07 -0.67
CA VAL A 65 3.27 2.69 -1.23
C VAL A 65 2.65 3.81 -2.07
N TRP A 66 2.94 5.08 -1.76
CA TRP A 66 2.31 6.22 -2.42
C TRP A 66 3.05 6.74 -3.65
N CYS A 67 4.39 6.73 -3.64
CA CYS A 67 5.18 7.41 -4.65
C CYS A 67 5.80 6.46 -5.67
N CYS A 68 6.23 5.26 -5.25
CA CYS A 68 6.96 4.36 -6.14
C CYS A 68 6.03 3.39 -6.86
N PRO A 69 5.92 3.41 -8.19
CA PRO A 69 4.99 2.54 -8.92
C PRO A 69 5.30 1.05 -8.74
N VAL A 70 6.55 0.68 -8.47
CA VAL A 70 6.95 -0.73 -8.23
C VAL A 70 6.65 -1.17 -6.79
N CYS A 71 7.09 -0.43 -5.78
CA CYS A 71 6.83 -0.78 -4.37
C CYS A 71 5.33 -0.73 -4.06
N ALA A 72 4.63 0.30 -4.53
CA ALA A 72 3.18 0.41 -4.44
C ALA A 72 2.46 -0.84 -4.96
N ALA A 73 2.98 -1.45 -6.03
CA ALA A 73 2.37 -2.63 -6.61
C ALA A 73 2.51 -3.87 -5.71
N LYS A 74 3.72 -4.12 -5.18
CA LYS A 74 3.98 -5.21 -4.24
C LYS A 74 3.15 -5.05 -2.95
N ILE A 75 3.23 -3.86 -2.32
CA ILE A 75 2.57 -3.56 -1.04
C ILE A 75 1.06 -3.76 -1.16
N ALA A 76 0.43 -3.15 -2.15
CA ALA A 76 -1.01 -3.22 -2.28
C ALA A 76 -1.54 -4.63 -2.64
N THR A 77 -0.72 -5.50 -3.25
CA THR A 77 -1.06 -6.91 -3.42
C THR A 77 -1.06 -7.62 -2.07
N ARG A 78 0.02 -7.52 -1.29
CA ARG A 78 0.09 -8.12 0.06
C ARG A 78 -1.03 -7.62 0.98
N ARG A 79 -1.30 -6.31 0.98
CA ARG A 79 -2.42 -5.72 1.75
C ARG A 79 -3.77 -6.21 1.27
N ALA A 80 -3.93 -6.50 -0.02
CA ALA A 80 -5.15 -7.07 -0.55
C ALA A 80 -5.34 -8.52 -0.08
N ASP A 81 -4.27 -9.32 -0.02
CA ASP A 81 -4.29 -10.69 0.49
C ASP A 81 -4.66 -10.73 1.98
N ASP A 82 -4.11 -9.81 2.79
CA ASP A 82 -4.47 -9.64 4.20
C ASP A 82 -5.96 -9.34 4.34
N LEU A 83 -6.48 -8.39 3.57
CA LEU A 83 -7.89 -8.00 3.62
C LEU A 83 -8.81 -9.13 3.15
N ALA A 84 -8.43 -9.86 2.10
CA ALA A 84 -9.17 -11.03 1.65
C ALA A 84 -9.22 -12.15 2.72
N THR A 85 -8.12 -12.33 3.47
CA THR A 85 -8.08 -13.28 4.59
C THR A 85 -9.01 -12.87 5.72
N VAL A 86 -9.05 -11.57 6.06
CA VAL A 86 -10.02 -11.03 7.02
C VAL A 86 -11.45 -11.24 6.57
N MET A 87 -11.75 -10.98 5.30
CA MET A 87 -13.11 -11.13 4.77
C MET A 87 -13.57 -12.59 4.78
N ARG A 88 -12.68 -13.55 4.48
CA ARG A 88 -12.96 -14.99 4.63
C ARG A 88 -13.28 -15.35 6.08
N ALA A 89 -12.47 -14.90 7.04
CA ALA A 89 -12.72 -15.19 8.45
C ALA A 89 -14.07 -14.63 8.95
N VAL A 90 -14.49 -13.45 8.46
CA VAL A 90 -15.80 -12.88 8.78
C VAL A 90 -16.94 -13.70 8.19
N ASP A 91 -16.79 -14.18 6.95
CA ASP A 91 -17.76 -15.04 6.27
C ASP A 91 -17.90 -16.42 6.96
N GLU A 92 -16.78 -17.04 7.34
CA GLU A 92 -16.76 -18.31 8.09
C GLU A 92 -17.47 -18.22 9.45
N LEU A 93 -17.49 -17.03 10.06
CA LEU A 93 -18.24 -16.75 11.29
C LEU A 93 -19.75 -16.51 11.04
N GLY A 94 -20.21 -16.54 9.79
CA GLY A 94 -21.58 -16.20 9.41
C GLY A 94 -21.90 -14.70 9.54
N GLY A 95 -20.87 -13.86 9.54
CA GLY A 95 -20.98 -12.41 9.74
C GLY A 95 -21.43 -11.65 8.48
N SER A 96 -21.32 -10.33 8.56
CA SER A 96 -21.56 -9.45 7.41
C SER A 96 -20.52 -8.34 7.32
N ALA A 97 -20.29 -7.84 6.11
CA ALA A 97 -19.35 -6.74 5.89
C ALA A 97 -19.99 -5.62 5.07
N PHE A 98 -19.53 -4.40 5.31
CA PHE A 98 -20.03 -3.18 4.66
C PHE A 98 -18.88 -2.28 4.25
N LEU A 99 -18.98 -1.69 3.05
CA LEU A 99 -18.07 -0.65 2.59
C LEU A 99 -18.71 0.71 2.85
N LEU A 100 -18.12 1.46 3.78
CA LEU A 100 -18.43 2.85 4.05
C LEU A 100 -17.49 3.74 3.26
N THR A 101 -18.03 4.61 2.42
CA THR A 101 -17.30 5.72 1.83
C THR A 101 -17.62 7.01 2.59
N LEU A 102 -16.60 7.78 2.96
CA LEU A 102 -16.75 9.12 3.56
C LEU A 102 -15.90 10.13 2.78
N THR A 103 -16.50 11.24 2.39
CA THR A 103 -15.80 12.32 1.67
C THR A 103 -16.02 13.67 2.36
N MET A 104 -15.28 14.68 1.93
CA MET A 104 -15.53 16.07 2.31
C MET A 104 -15.54 16.98 1.09
N ARG A 105 -16.13 18.17 1.26
CA ARG A 105 -15.96 19.30 0.35
C ARG A 105 -14.57 19.89 0.55
N HIS A 106 -14.02 20.40 -0.53
CA HIS A 106 -12.69 21.00 -0.62
C HIS A 106 -12.75 22.02 -1.76
N ASP A 107 -11.86 23.00 -1.69
CA ASP A 107 -11.68 24.04 -2.69
C ASP A 107 -10.30 23.92 -3.34
N ARG A 108 -10.13 24.57 -4.48
CA ARG A 108 -8.87 24.53 -5.25
C ARG A 108 -7.66 25.07 -4.47
N GLY A 109 -7.90 25.92 -3.48
CA GLY A 109 -6.88 26.48 -2.61
C GLY A 109 -6.46 25.55 -1.48
N ASP A 110 -7.21 24.49 -1.20
CA ASP A 110 -6.89 23.56 -0.13
C ASP A 110 -5.67 22.71 -0.48
N ARG A 111 -4.69 22.74 0.41
CA ARG A 111 -3.51 21.87 0.31
C ARG A 111 -3.86 20.44 0.69
N LEU A 112 -3.08 19.48 0.17
CA LEU A 112 -3.29 18.07 0.50
C LEU A 112 -3.03 17.77 1.97
N GLY A 113 -1.95 18.33 2.54
CA GLY A 113 -1.62 18.14 3.95
C GLY A 113 -0.23 18.60 4.35
N LEU A 114 0.07 18.36 5.62
CA LEU A 114 1.37 18.53 6.26
C LEU A 114 2.38 17.50 5.72
N THR A 115 3.66 17.86 5.72
CA THR A 115 4.76 16.91 5.45
C THR A 115 4.94 15.91 6.58
N SER A 116 5.70 14.82 6.35
CA SER A 116 6.05 13.86 7.41
C SER A 116 6.77 14.52 8.59
N GLU A 117 7.70 15.45 8.31
CA GLU A 117 8.41 16.25 9.32
C GLU A 117 7.47 17.16 10.10
N GLN A 118 6.55 17.87 9.42
CA GLN A 118 5.57 18.74 10.08
C GLN A 118 4.64 17.94 11.00
N ARG A 119 4.18 16.77 10.57
CA ARG A 119 3.35 15.89 11.42
C ARG A 119 4.12 15.35 12.62
N ALA A 120 5.37 14.96 12.44
CA ALA A 120 6.22 14.52 13.55
C ALA A 120 6.47 15.64 14.55
N ARG A 121 6.72 16.87 14.06
CA ARG A 121 6.90 18.05 14.91
C ARG A 121 5.61 18.39 15.67
N ARG A 122 4.47 18.42 14.99
CA ARG A 122 3.14 18.61 15.61
C ARG A 122 2.92 17.63 16.76
N ASN A 123 3.09 16.33 16.50
CA ASN A 123 2.83 15.31 17.51
C ASN A 123 3.74 15.47 18.75
N ARG A 124 5.02 15.82 18.56
CA ARG A 124 5.95 16.08 19.68
C ARG A 124 5.55 17.32 20.48
N LEU A 125 5.09 18.38 19.82
CA LEU A 125 4.61 19.58 20.50
C LEU A 125 3.33 19.30 21.29
N GLU A 126 2.40 18.51 20.73
CA GLU A 126 1.19 18.08 21.43
C GLU A 126 1.51 17.25 22.68
N GLU A 127 2.46 16.33 22.59
CA GLU A 127 2.93 15.52 23.74
C GLU A 127 3.57 16.41 24.82
N ARG A 128 4.49 17.31 24.44
CA ARG A 128 5.14 18.22 25.39
C ARG A 128 4.14 19.15 26.09
N LEU A 129 3.17 19.70 25.36
CA LEU A 129 2.14 20.57 25.96
C LEU A 129 1.19 19.78 26.85
N ALA A 130 0.92 18.51 26.57
CA ALA A 130 0.17 17.65 27.47
C ALA A 130 0.96 17.37 28.76
N ASP A 131 2.27 17.14 28.67
CA ASP A 131 3.13 16.97 29.84
C ASP A 131 3.20 18.24 30.69
N VAL A 132 3.23 19.42 30.05
CA VAL A 132 3.13 20.72 30.73
C VAL A 132 1.83 20.83 31.51
N GLN A 133 0.68 20.50 30.90
CA GLN A 133 -0.62 20.52 31.58
C GLN A 133 -0.65 19.58 32.80
N VAL A 134 -0.01 18.41 32.70
CA VAL A 134 0.12 17.48 33.82
C VAL A 134 1.01 18.07 34.92
N ALA A 135 2.16 18.65 34.57
CA ALA A 135 3.07 19.28 35.52
C ALA A 135 2.38 20.43 36.27
N GLU A 136 1.69 21.33 35.56
CA GLU A 136 0.90 22.41 36.14
C GLU A 136 -0.17 21.90 37.10
N ALA A 137 -0.93 20.87 36.70
CA ALA A 137 -1.98 20.28 37.53
C ALA A 137 -1.44 19.63 38.83
N ASN A 138 -0.15 19.23 38.84
CA ASN A 138 0.52 18.67 40.01
C ASN A 138 1.39 19.70 40.76
N GLY A 139 1.41 20.95 40.33
CA GLY A 139 2.25 22.00 40.92
C GLY A 139 3.75 21.76 40.74
N TRP A 140 4.15 21.06 39.68
CA TRP A 140 5.56 20.88 39.32
C TRP A 140 6.07 22.10 38.55
N ASP A 141 7.39 22.31 38.62
CA ASP A 141 8.04 23.41 37.92
C ASP A 141 7.97 23.22 36.40
N VAL A 142 7.64 24.29 35.68
CA VAL A 142 7.47 24.31 34.23
C VAL A 142 8.18 25.53 33.66
N ASP A 143 8.83 25.35 32.51
CA ASP A 143 9.34 26.47 31.73
C ASP A 143 8.21 27.10 30.91
N ASP A 144 7.52 28.07 31.51
CA ASP A 144 6.38 28.78 30.89
C ASP A 144 6.73 29.41 29.53
N ARG A 145 7.96 29.93 29.39
CA ARG A 145 8.40 30.55 28.14
C ARG A 145 8.53 29.52 27.02
N GLN A 146 9.07 28.35 27.36
CA GLN A 146 9.19 27.26 26.41
C GLN A 146 7.82 26.67 26.05
N ALA A 147 6.90 26.57 27.02
CA ALA A 147 5.53 26.13 26.79
C ALA A 147 4.77 27.09 25.85
N GLU A 148 4.89 28.40 26.06
CA GLU A 148 4.31 29.42 25.18
C GLU A 148 4.87 29.33 23.75
N ALA A 149 6.20 29.20 23.62
CA ALA A 149 6.84 29.04 22.32
C ALA A 149 6.37 27.77 21.59
N ASP A 150 6.25 26.65 22.30
CA ASP A 150 5.74 25.39 21.75
C ASP A 150 4.28 25.50 21.30
N ALA A 151 3.44 26.21 22.06
CA ALA A 151 2.04 26.46 21.70
C ALA A 151 1.90 27.30 20.43
N ILE A 152 2.69 28.37 20.31
CA ILE A 152 2.72 29.23 19.12
C ILE A 152 3.16 28.42 17.88
N GLU A 153 4.20 27.60 18.03
CA GLU A 153 4.67 26.75 16.92
C GLU A 153 3.61 25.71 16.53
N LEU A 154 2.97 25.07 17.53
CA LEU A 154 1.91 24.10 17.29
C LEU A 154 0.74 24.72 16.51
N ASP A 155 0.31 25.93 16.88
CA ASP A 155 -0.75 26.65 16.19
C ASP A 155 -0.35 27.01 14.75
N SER A 156 0.90 27.42 14.53
CA SER A 156 1.44 27.68 13.19
C SER A 156 1.43 26.43 12.30
N ILE A 157 1.73 25.25 12.86
CA ILE A 157 1.66 23.98 12.13
C ILE A 157 0.21 23.56 11.91
N LYS A 158 -0.68 23.73 12.91
CA LYS A 158 -2.10 23.41 12.79
C LYS A 158 -2.81 24.25 11.73
N ALA A 159 -2.44 25.52 11.58
CA ALA A 159 -2.92 26.39 10.51
C ALA A 159 -2.54 25.92 9.10
N GLN A 160 -1.57 25.01 8.99
CA GLN A 160 -1.11 24.42 7.75
C GLN A 160 -1.70 23.02 7.48
N GLU A 161 -2.58 22.51 8.33
CA GLU A 161 -3.29 21.26 8.09
C GLU A 161 -4.07 21.33 6.77
N GLY A 162 -4.01 20.25 5.99
CA GLY A 162 -4.72 20.14 4.72
C GLY A 162 -5.81 19.07 4.74
N CYS A 163 -6.38 18.82 3.57
CA CYS A 163 -7.45 17.86 3.37
C CYS A 163 -7.16 16.50 4.04
N TRP A 164 -5.99 15.89 3.84
CA TRP A 164 -5.68 14.58 4.40
C TRP A 164 -5.48 14.61 5.93
N ASP A 165 -5.02 15.72 6.51
CA ASP A 165 -4.92 15.86 7.96
C ASP A 165 -6.31 15.91 8.59
N VAL A 166 -7.19 16.75 8.03
CA VAL A 166 -8.58 16.89 8.47
C VAL A 166 -9.37 15.60 8.28
N LEU A 167 -9.19 14.90 7.16
CA LEU A 167 -9.79 13.58 6.90
C LEU A 167 -9.41 12.57 7.99
N SER A 168 -8.12 12.55 8.37
CA SER A 168 -7.60 11.63 9.38
C SER A 168 -8.14 11.96 10.77
N TYR A 169 -8.20 13.25 11.11
CA TYR A 169 -8.82 13.74 12.34
C TYR A 169 -10.31 13.35 12.41
N ALA A 170 -11.07 13.60 11.35
CA ALA A 170 -12.50 13.32 11.32
C ALA A 170 -12.79 11.82 11.52
N TRP A 171 -11.98 10.93 10.92
CA TRP A 171 -12.10 9.49 11.15
C TRP A 171 -11.83 9.09 12.61
N GLN A 172 -10.79 9.65 13.22
CA GLN A 172 -10.49 9.42 14.63
C GLN A 172 -11.69 9.80 15.53
N ARG A 173 -12.40 10.89 15.20
CA ARG A 173 -13.62 11.31 15.90
C ARG A 173 -14.83 10.41 15.63
N VAL A 174 -14.95 9.81 14.44
CA VAL A 174 -16.01 8.84 14.12
C VAL A 174 -15.89 7.57 14.98
N THR A 175 -14.65 7.15 15.25
CA THR A 175 -14.33 5.87 15.89
C THR A 175 -13.88 5.98 17.35
N SER A 176 -14.20 7.08 18.01
CA SER A 176 -13.89 7.30 19.43
C SER A 176 -15.13 7.69 20.25
N GLY A 177 -15.00 7.55 21.58
CA GLY A 177 -16.01 7.93 22.55
C GLY A 177 -17.07 6.85 22.84
N SER A 178 -17.86 7.08 23.89
CA SER A 178 -18.90 6.15 24.38
C SER A 178 -19.93 5.80 23.32
N SER A 179 -20.39 6.81 22.56
CA SER A 179 -21.41 6.58 21.52
C SER A 179 -20.95 5.61 20.42
N TRP A 180 -19.66 5.62 20.06
CA TRP A 180 -19.09 4.64 19.13
C TRP A 180 -19.07 3.23 19.75
N LEU A 181 -18.70 3.13 21.03
CA LEU A 181 -18.73 1.86 21.76
C LEU A 181 -20.14 1.27 21.84
N GLU A 182 -21.16 2.11 22.05
CA GLU A 182 -22.57 1.70 22.05
C GLU A 182 -23.00 1.20 20.66
N ASP A 183 -22.76 2.00 19.61
CA ASP A 183 -23.12 1.63 18.24
C ASP A 183 -22.46 0.31 17.82
N SER A 184 -21.20 0.11 18.21
CA SER A 184 -20.46 -1.12 17.90
C SER A 184 -21.08 -2.38 18.52
N LYS A 185 -21.87 -2.25 19.59
CA LYS A 185 -22.58 -3.38 20.22
C LYS A 185 -23.98 -3.59 19.61
N ARG A 186 -24.64 -2.50 19.21
CA ARG A 186 -26.07 -2.49 18.86
C ARG A 186 -26.40 -3.09 17.48
N PHE A 187 -25.52 -2.92 16.50
CA PHE A 187 -25.80 -3.30 15.11
C PHE A 187 -25.13 -4.63 14.74
N GLY A 188 -25.58 -5.74 15.34
CA GLY A 188 -25.05 -7.09 15.03
C GLY A 188 -23.61 -7.35 15.49
N GLY A 189 -23.11 -6.55 16.46
CA GLY A 189 -21.79 -6.69 17.05
C GLY A 189 -20.63 -6.46 16.06
N LEU A 190 -20.13 -5.22 15.99
CA LEU A 190 -18.97 -4.86 15.18
C LEU A 190 -17.72 -5.63 15.64
N LEU A 191 -17.20 -6.47 14.75
CA LEU A 191 -15.93 -7.18 14.90
C LEU A 191 -14.74 -6.24 14.75
N GLY A 192 -14.85 -5.25 13.85
CA GLY A 192 -13.80 -4.27 13.62
C GLY A 192 -13.93 -3.58 12.26
N TRP A 193 -12.89 -2.84 11.89
CA TRP A 193 -12.81 -2.13 10.64
C TRP A 193 -11.41 -2.08 10.04
N ALA A 194 -11.34 -1.93 8.72
CA ALA A 194 -10.13 -1.63 7.97
C ALA A 194 -10.39 -0.41 7.08
N ARG A 195 -9.52 0.60 7.11
CA ARG A 195 -9.68 1.82 6.30
C ARG A 195 -8.52 2.01 5.33
N ALA A 196 -8.83 2.49 4.14
CA ALA A 196 -7.88 3.04 3.20
C ALA A 196 -8.25 4.48 2.83
N VAL A 197 -7.24 5.29 2.51
CA VAL A 197 -7.45 6.63 1.95
C VAL A 197 -7.27 6.56 0.45
N GLU A 198 -8.25 7.08 -0.28
CA GLU A 198 -8.13 7.34 -1.70
C GLU A 198 -8.01 8.84 -1.92
N VAL A 199 -7.04 9.21 -2.77
CA VAL A 199 -6.78 10.61 -3.12
C VAL A 199 -6.75 10.72 -4.64
N THR A 200 -7.44 11.74 -5.15
CA THR A 200 -7.36 12.15 -6.55
C THR A 200 -7.23 13.66 -6.63
N ASP A 201 -6.66 14.14 -7.73
CA ASP A 201 -6.53 15.57 -8.03
C ASP A 201 -7.44 15.93 -9.21
N GLY A 202 -8.02 17.12 -9.21
CA GLY A 202 -8.84 17.63 -10.31
C GLY A 202 -8.88 19.15 -10.33
N ASP A 203 -9.77 19.71 -11.14
CA ASP A 203 -9.85 21.16 -11.35
C ASP A 203 -10.16 21.95 -10.06
N ASN A 204 -10.86 21.31 -9.12
CA ASN A 204 -11.20 21.86 -7.80
C ASN A 204 -10.19 21.49 -6.70
N GLY A 205 -9.01 20.95 -7.06
CA GLY A 205 -7.97 20.57 -6.10
C GLY A 205 -8.06 19.11 -5.64
N TRP A 206 -7.56 18.86 -4.42
CA TRP A 206 -7.40 17.53 -3.86
C TRP A 206 -8.70 16.94 -3.32
N ARG A 207 -9.15 15.86 -3.95
CA ARG A 207 -10.23 15.02 -3.45
C ARG A 207 -9.66 13.90 -2.62
N VAL A 208 -9.98 13.93 -1.33
CA VAL A 208 -9.65 12.87 -0.38
C VAL A 208 -10.93 12.24 0.11
N HIS A 209 -10.97 10.91 0.12
CA HIS A 209 -12.06 10.16 0.72
C HIS A 209 -11.55 8.88 1.37
N LEU A 210 -12.33 8.38 2.33
CA LEU A 210 -12.08 7.13 3.01
C LEU A 210 -12.94 6.04 2.41
N HIS A 211 -12.34 4.87 2.26
CA HIS A 211 -13.05 3.61 2.15
C HIS A 211 -12.80 2.82 3.42
N VAL A 212 -13.87 2.43 4.09
CA VAL A 212 -13.80 1.68 5.34
C VAL A 212 -14.61 0.41 5.21
N LEU A 213 -13.94 -0.72 5.31
CA LEU A 213 -14.59 -2.01 5.52
C LEU A 213 -15.00 -2.10 6.99
N LEU A 214 -16.29 -2.24 7.25
CA LEU A 214 -16.89 -2.50 8.57
C LEU A 214 -17.33 -3.96 8.61
N CYS A 215 -16.86 -4.74 9.58
CA CYS A 215 -17.18 -6.17 9.72
C CYS A 215 -17.99 -6.41 10.98
N PHE A 216 -19.07 -7.18 10.86
CA PHE A 216 -20.03 -7.48 11.93
C PHE A 216 -20.14 -8.98 12.16
N ARG A 217 -20.41 -9.36 13.41
CA ARG A 217 -20.55 -10.74 13.86
C ARG A 217 -21.80 -11.38 13.31
N GLU A 218 -22.87 -10.59 13.18
CA GLU A 218 -24.17 -11.06 12.70
C GLU A 218 -24.47 -10.51 11.30
N GLN A 219 -25.49 -11.09 10.68
CA GLN A 219 -26.08 -10.58 9.46
C GLN A 219 -26.91 -9.32 9.74
N VAL A 220 -26.38 -8.14 9.37
CA VAL A 220 -27.07 -6.86 9.58
C VAL A 220 -27.77 -6.43 8.29
N SER A 221 -29.10 -6.19 8.28
CA SER A 221 -29.78 -5.77 7.04
C SER A 221 -29.19 -4.49 6.43
N ALA A 222 -29.12 -4.42 5.10
CA ALA A 222 -28.48 -3.29 4.42
C ALA A 222 -29.21 -1.96 4.72
N ASP A 223 -30.54 -1.99 4.77
CA ASP A 223 -31.36 -0.83 5.09
C ASP A 223 -31.16 -0.36 6.53
N LEU A 224 -31.09 -1.28 7.50
CA LEU A 224 -30.82 -0.93 8.90
C LEU A 224 -29.41 -0.36 9.05
N ALA A 225 -28.41 -0.98 8.42
CA ALA A 225 -27.04 -0.50 8.44
C ALA A 225 -26.96 0.93 7.88
N ARG A 226 -27.58 1.18 6.73
CA ARG A 226 -27.57 2.51 6.08
C ARG A 226 -28.35 3.54 6.89
N ALA A 227 -29.59 3.26 7.26
CA ALA A 227 -30.51 4.22 7.89
C ALA A 227 -30.18 4.49 9.37
N ALA A 228 -29.59 3.54 10.10
CA ALA A 228 -29.27 3.73 11.51
C ALA A 228 -27.79 3.98 11.76
N LEU A 229 -26.92 3.05 11.34
CA LEU A 229 -25.48 3.18 11.58
C LEU A 229 -24.86 4.25 10.68
N GLY A 230 -25.12 4.20 9.38
CA GLY A 230 -24.56 5.12 8.39
C GLY A 230 -24.78 6.59 8.73
N LEU A 231 -26.02 6.98 9.03
CA LEU A 231 -26.35 8.36 9.44
C LEU A 231 -25.65 8.79 10.74
N ARG A 232 -25.46 7.89 11.70
CA ARG A 232 -24.75 8.20 12.96
C ARG A 232 -23.25 8.39 12.72
N LEU A 233 -22.63 7.55 11.89
CA LEU A 233 -21.23 7.69 11.50
C LEU A 233 -21.02 8.98 10.72
N PHE A 234 -21.89 9.28 9.75
CA PHE A 234 -21.85 10.54 9.01
C PHE A 234 -22.07 11.76 9.91
N GLY A 235 -22.99 11.70 10.88
CA GLY A 235 -23.20 12.78 11.83
C GLY A 235 -21.99 13.07 12.72
N ARG A 236 -21.17 12.05 13.06
CA ARG A 236 -19.87 12.25 13.74
C ARG A 236 -18.83 12.87 12.80
N TRP A 237 -18.76 12.35 11.57
CA TRP A 237 -17.87 12.82 10.52
C TRP A 237 -18.09 14.31 10.22
N SER A 238 -19.33 14.70 9.92
CA SER A 238 -19.71 16.07 9.59
C SER A 238 -19.36 17.06 10.72
N ARG A 239 -19.67 16.73 11.98
CA ARG A 239 -19.29 17.57 13.13
C ARG A 239 -17.78 17.72 13.29
N ALA A 240 -17.01 16.66 13.05
CA ALA A 240 -15.57 16.72 13.13
C ALA A 240 -14.95 17.55 12.00
N LEU A 241 -15.52 17.49 10.79
CA LEU A 241 -15.13 18.37 9.69
C LEU A 241 -15.41 19.84 10.01
N GLN A 242 -16.60 20.15 10.55
CA GLN A 242 -17.00 21.51 10.91
C GLN A 242 -16.04 22.14 11.93
N GLN A 243 -15.54 21.36 12.89
CA GLN A 243 -14.53 21.80 13.87
C GLN A 243 -13.19 22.22 13.22
N LYS A 244 -12.94 21.78 11.99
CA LYS A 244 -11.74 22.10 11.21
C LYS A 244 -12.02 23.09 10.07
N GLY A 245 -13.23 23.63 9.98
CA GLY A 245 -13.63 24.55 8.90
C GLY A 245 -14.05 23.86 7.59
N PHE A 246 -14.19 22.54 7.59
CA PHE A 246 -14.61 21.75 6.42
C PHE A 246 -16.08 21.31 6.54
N SER A 247 -16.65 20.80 5.45
CA SER A 247 -18.03 20.28 5.43
C SER A 247 -18.18 19.07 4.52
N ALA A 248 -19.30 18.36 4.63
CA ALA A 248 -19.68 17.28 3.72
C ALA A 248 -21.18 17.35 3.42
N SER A 249 -21.57 16.97 2.21
CA SER A 249 -23.00 16.90 1.81
C SER A 249 -23.72 15.76 2.54
N GLU A 250 -24.94 15.97 3.03
CA GLU A 250 -25.75 14.86 3.55
C GLU A 250 -26.12 13.85 2.47
N GLU A 251 -26.32 14.32 1.23
CA GLU A 251 -26.77 13.51 0.10
C GLU A 251 -25.62 12.73 -0.56
N HIS A 252 -24.42 13.31 -0.59
CA HIS A 252 -23.28 12.79 -1.37
C HIS A 252 -21.97 12.69 -0.57
N GLY A 253 -21.97 13.09 0.70
CA GLY A 253 -20.79 13.09 1.56
C GLY A 253 -20.43 11.71 2.11
N TRP A 254 -21.30 10.72 1.91
CA TRP A 254 -21.10 9.37 2.39
C TRP A 254 -21.92 8.36 1.60
N ASP A 255 -21.53 7.10 1.68
CA ASP A 255 -22.30 5.98 1.18
C ASP A 255 -21.97 4.73 2.00
N LEU A 256 -22.96 3.86 2.24
CA LEU A 256 -22.76 2.60 2.95
C LEU A 256 -23.41 1.48 2.15
N ARG A 257 -22.58 0.55 1.67
CA ARG A 257 -23.02 -0.58 0.85
C ARG A 257 -22.63 -1.90 1.51
N ARG A 258 -23.52 -2.89 1.44
CA ARG A 258 -23.19 -4.25 1.86
C ARG A 258 -22.14 -4.83 0.90
N ALA A 259 -21.10 -5.44 1.45
CA ALA A 259 -20.19 -6.29 0.72
C ALA A 259 -20.85 -7.67 0.56
N HIS A 260 -20.89 -8.20 -0.66
CA HIS A 260 -21.46 -9.52 -0.92
C HIS A 260 -20.49 -10.60 -0.43
N LEU A 261 -20.81 -11.20 0.71
CA LEU A 261 -20.16 -12.43 1.18
C LEU A 261 -21.04 -13.59 0.67
N GLY A 262 -20.49 -14.53 -0.11
CA GLY A 262 -21.16 -15.82 -0.36
C GLY A 262 -21.47 -16.26 -1.81
N ASP A 263 -21.35 -15.40 -2.83
CA ASP A 263 -21.63 -15.84 -4.22
C ASP A 263 -20.34 -16.33 -4.91
N GLY A 264 -20.42 -17.47 -5.62
CA GLY A 264 -19.29 -18.22 -6.17
C GLY A 264 -18.14 -17.40 -6.79
N ASP A 265 -16.93 -17.93 -6.58
CA ASP A 265 -15.62 -17.26 -6.68
C ASP A 265 -15.38 -16.14 -5.64
N LEU A 266 -15.67 -16.49 -4.37
CA LEU A 266 -15.39 -15.71 -3.17
C LEU A 266 -13.99 -15.10 -3.15
N ALA A 267 -12.98 -15.85 -3.59
CA ALA A 267 -11.60 -15.40 -3.61
C ALA A 267 -11.39 -14.26 -4.61
N ASP A 268 -11.94 -14.37 -5.82
CA ASP A 268 -11.86 -13.32 -6.84
C ASP A 268 -12.66 -12.07 -6.45
N TYR A 269 -13.83 -12.24 -5.82
CA TYR A 269 -14.61 -11.12 -5.30
C TYR A 269 -13.86 -10.35 -4.21
N PHE A 270 -13.33 -11.06 -3.21
CA PHE A 270 -12.53 -10.45 -2.14
C PHE A 270 -11.28 -9.80 -2.68
N THR A 271 -10.59 -10.43 -3.64
CA THR A 271 -9.40 -9.88 -4.28
C THR A 271 -9.74 -8.59 -5.04
N LYS A 272 -10.87 -8.55 -5.76
CA LYS A 272 -11.33 -7.36 -6.48
C LYS A 272 -11.70 -6.22 -5.51
N MET A 273 -12.43 -6.51 -4.44
CA MET A 273 -12.77 -5.52 -3.42
C MET A 273 -11.54 -5.02 -2.70
N ALA A 274 -10.64 -5.93 -2.33
CA ALA A 274 -9.40 -5.57 -1.66
C ALA A 274 -8.52 -4.72 -2.56
N HIS A 275 -8.43 -5.02 -3.86
CA HIS A 275 -7.76 -4.16 -4.84
C HIS A 275 -8.49 -2.84 -5.11
N GLU A 276 -9.81 -2.77 -4.92
CA GLU A 276 -10.52 -1.49 -4.96
C GLU A 276 -10.09 -0.60 -3.80
N VAL A 277 -10.00 -1.16 -2.59
CA VAL A 277 -9.59 -0.50 -1.35
C VAL A 277 -8.09 -0.14 -1.36
N THR A 278 -7.21 -1.03 -1.84
CA THR A 278 -5.74 -0.87 -1.80
C THR A 278 -5.13 -0.38 -3.13
N GLY A 279 -5.89 -0.32 -4.22
CA GLY A 279 -5.37 -0.08 -5.56
C GLY A 279 -5.75 1.26 -6.19
N GLY A 280 -6.67 2.02 -5.59
CA GLY A 280 -7.21 3.26 -6.17
C GLY A 280 -6.14 4.23 -6.68
N HIS A 281 -5.12 4.51 -5.86
CA HIS A 281 -4.07 5.48 -6.18
C HIS A 281 -3.11 5.05 -7.30
N ARG A 282 -3.12 3.77 -7.73
CA ARG A 282 -2.25 3.23 -8.77
C ARG A 282 -2.86 3.26 -10.17
N LYS A 283 -4.15 3.57 -10.30
CA LYS A 283 -4.86 3.45 -11.58
C LYS A 283 -4.40 4.53 -12.56
N GLU A 284 -3.93 4.13 -13.73
CA GLU A 284 -3.49 5.04 -14.82
C GLU A 284 -4.58 5.31 -15.89
N GLY A 285 -5.84 4.89 -15.66
CA GLY A 285 -6.96 4.88 -16.65
C GLY A 285 -7.59 6.22 -17.09
N ARG A 286 -8.86 6.26 -17.53
CA ARG A 286 -9.46 7.48 -18.14
C ARG A 286 -9.61 8.63 -17.12
N ALA A 287 -8.88 9.73 -17.36
CA ALA A 287 -8.77 10.94 -16.53
C ALA A 287 -10.04 11.82 -16.42
N ARG A 288 -11.21 11.37 -16.94
CA ARG A 288 -12.40 12.23 -17.11
C ARG A 288 -13.00 12.75 -15.79
N ARG A 289 -12.66 12.14 -14.65
CA ARG A 289 -13.17 12.53 -13.32
C ARG A 289 -12.08 12.83 -12.31
N GLY A 290 -10.81 12.99 -12.70
CA GLY A 290 -9.70 13.20 -11.77
C GLY A 290 -8.48 12.35 -12.09
N ARG A 291 -7.33 12.80 -11.60
CA ARG A 291 -6.03 12.16 -11.74
C ARG A 291 -5.68 11.46 -10.43
N THR A 292 -5.35 10.18 -10.51
CA THR A 292 -4.71 9.46 -9.40
C THR A 292 -3.27 9.96 -9.24
N PRO A 293 -2.62 9.67 -8.11
CA PRO A 293 -1.20 9.93 -7.92
C PRO A 293 -0.31 9.37 -9.01
N MET A 294 -0.55 8.15 -9.50
CA MET A 294 0.26 7.60 -10.60
C MET A 294 0.01 8.34 -11.92
N GLN A 295 -1.19 8.86 -12.17
CA GLN A 295 -1.44 9.72 -13.32
C GLN A 295 -0.77 11.09 -13.17
N LEU A 296 -0.70 11.63 -11.95
CA LEU A 296 0.09 12.84 -11.67
C LEU A 296 1.58 12.60 -11.93
N LEU A 297 2.11 11.45 -11.53
CA LEU A 297 3.49 11.06 -11.83
C LEU A 297 3.72 11.01 -13.34
N VAL A 298 2.86 10.28 -14.06
CA VAL A 298 2.93 10.15 -15.53
C VAL A 298 2.94 11.54 -16.17
N HIS A 299 2.00 12.41 -15.78
CA HIS A 299 1.93 13.77 -16.28
C HIS A 299 3.22 14.55 -16.00
N ALA A 300 3.73 14.52 -14.77
CA ALA A 300 4.92 15.25 -14.36
C ALA A 300 6.20 14.80 -15.10
N VAL A 301 6.37 13.50 -15.36
CA VAL A 301 7.57 12.96 -16.04
C VAL A 301 7.49 12.97 -17.56
N GLU A 302 6.31 13.19 -18.12
CA GLU A 302 6.11 13.32 -19.57
C GLU A 302 6.17 14.77 -20.03
N THR A 303 5.62 15.71 -19.24
CA THR A 303 5.59 17.13 -19.62
C THR A 303 6.73 17.94 -19.03
N TYR A 304 7.22 17.56 -17.84
CA TYR A 304 8.16 18.38 -17.04
C TYR A 304 7.68 19.82 -16.80
N GLU A 305 6.37 20.07 -16.92
CA GLU A 305 5.80 21.38 -16.60
C GLU A 305 5.97 21.69 -15.11
N GLU A 306 6.32 22.94 -14.80
CA GLU A 306 6.55 23.38 -13.42
C GLU A 306 5.33 23.11 -12.52
N SER A 307 4.12 23.35 -13.04
CA SER A 307 2.87 23.10 -12.32
C SER A 307 2.62 21.62 -12.06
N ALA A 308 2.98 20.73 -13.00
CA ALA A 308 2.86 19.29 -12.87
C ALA A 308 3.88 18.74 -11.84
N LEU A 309 5.12 19.22 -11.90
CA LEU A 309 6.17 18.88 -10.92
C LEU A 309 5.81 19.40 -9.53
N ALA A 310 5.34 20.64 -9.40
CA ALA A 310 4.89 21.20 -8.12
C ALA A 310 3.76 20.39 -7.50
N ARG A 311 2.77 19.98 -8.30
CA ARG A 311 1.66 19.13 -7.84
C ARG A 311 2.14 17.74 -7.41
N TRP A 312 3.07 17.14 -8.15
CA TRP A 312 3.71 15.87 -7.75
C TRP A 312 4.48 16.02 -6.44
N TRP A 313 5.23 17.10 -6.25
CA TRP A 313 5.98 17.32 -5.02
C TRP A 313 5.10 17.61 -3.80
N GLU A 314 3.95 18.26 -3.99
CA GLU A 314 2.95 18.38 -2.94
C GLU A 314 2.43 16.99 -2.53
N TRP A 315 2.13 16.12 -3.52
CA TRP A 315 1.77 14.73 -3.27
C TRP A 315 2.86 13.97 -2.50
N GLU A 316 4.12 14.02 -2.97
CA GLU A 316 5.23 13.33 -2.31
C GLU A 316 5.36 13.78 -0.86
N ALA A 317 5.34 15.09 -0.61
CA ALA A 317 5.53 15.64 0.71
C ALA A 317 4.40 15.24 1.68
N ALA A 318 3.14 15.35 1.25
CA ALA A 318 1.98 15.07 2.08
C ALA A 318 1.73 13.56 2.30
N SER A 319 2.00 12.72 1.29
CA SER A 319 1.76 11.27 1.35
C SER A 319 2.89 10.50 2.06
N ASP A 320 4.11 11.04 2.09
CA ASP A 320 5.27 10.41 2.72
C ASP A 320 4.97 9.96 4.16
N GLY A 321 5.27 8.71 4.50
CA GLY A 321 5.07 8.16 5.84
C GLY A 321 3.60 7.94 6.27
N ARG A 322 2.62 8.19 5.40
CA ARG A 322 1.22 7.80 5.67
C ARG A 322 1.02 6.32 5.38
N ARG A 323 0.20 5.64 6.18
CA ARG A 323 -0.20 4.26 5.91
C ARG A 323 -1.27 4.20 4.83
N GLN A 324 -1.17 3.24 3.92
CA GLN A 324 -2.22 2.94 2.94
C GLN A 324 -3.46 2.33 3.59
N LEU A 325 -3.24 1.34 4.46
CA LEU A 325 -4.28 0.60 5.17
C LEU A 325 -4.09 0.79 6.68
N THR A 326 -5.18 0.93 7.42
CA THR A 326 -5.15 0.98 8.90
C THR A 326 -6.31 0.17 9.44
N TRP A 327 -6.05 -0.59 10.50
CA TRP A 327 -6.99 -1.50 11.14
C TRP A 327 -7.48 -0.92 12.46
N SER A 328 -8.68 -1.32 12.90
CA SER A 328 -9.07 -1.22 14.30
C SER A 328 -8.15 -2.06 15.18
N THR A 329 -8.05 -1.68 16.46
CA THR A 329 -7.13 -2.32 17.42
C THR A 329 -7.87 -2.83 18.67
N GLY A 330 -7.14 -3.52 19.54
CA GLY A 330 -7.67 -4.06 20.79
C GLY A 330 -8.71 -5.16 20.55
N GLN A 331 -9.83 -5.13 21.28
CA GLN A 331 -10.91 -6.12 21.16
C GLN A 331 -11.60 -6.15 19.78
N ARG A 332 -11.28 -5.19 18.90
CA ARG A 332 -11.84 -5.10 17.55
C ARG A 332 -10.78 -5.30 16.48
N ASP A 333 -9.64 -5.92 16.80
CA ASP A 333 -8.58 -6.16 15.83
C ASP A 333 -8.99 -7.28 14.84
N LEU A 334 -9.26 -6.88 13.61
CA LEU A 334 -9.63 -7.80 12.53
C LEU A 334 -8.47 -8.72 12.10
N ARG A 335 -7.22 -8.31 12.30
CA ARG A 335 -6.07 -9.17 11.98
C ARG A 335 -6.00 -10.33 12.97
N THR A 336 -6.14 -10.02 14.25
CA THR A 336 -6.22 -11.04 15.32
C THR A 336 -7.40 -11.98 15.08
N LEU A 337 -8.58 -11.45 14.70
CA LEU A 337 -9.75 -12.26 14.33
C LEU A 337 -9.43 -13.29 13.23
N ALA A 338 -8.70 -12.85 12.19
CA ALA A 338 -8.36 -13.66 11.03
C ALA A 338 -7.13 -14.56 11.24
N GLY A 339 -6.57 -14.63 12.46
CA GLY A 339 -5.34 -15.37 12.74
C GLY A 339 -4.11 -14.81 12.02
N LEU A 340 -4.17 -13.57 11.53
CA LEU A 340 -3.02 -12.89 10.93
C LEU A 340 -2.05 -12.48 12.04
N GLY A 341 -0.76 -12.77 11.84
CA GLY A 341 0.29 -12.30 12.73
C GLY A 341 0.51 -10.79 12.66
N ARG A 342 1.65 -10.34 13.22
CA ARG A 342 2.11 -8.95 13.12
C ARG A 342 2.00 -8.46 11.68
N GLU A 343 1.50 -7.23 11.51
CA GLU A 343 1.49 -6.57 10.21
C GLU A 343 2.92 -6.31 9.73
N ASP A 344 3.27 -6.84 8.56
CA ASP A 344 4.54 -6.53 7.89
C ASP A 344 4.57 -5.03 7.54
N THR A 345 5.72 -4.38 7.73
CA THR A 345 5.91 -2.99 7.30
C THR A 345 5.98 -2.91 5.77
N ASP A 346 5.78 -1.72 5.22
CA ASP A 346 5.85 -1.54 3.77
C ASP A 346 7.25 -1.88 3.23
N GLU A 347 8.30 -1.63 4.01
CA GLU A 347 9.69 -2.03 3.76
C GLU A 347 9.86 -3.56 3.79
N GLU A 348 9.36 -4.24 4.83
CA GLU A 348 9.43 -5.70 4.93
C GLU A 348 8.74 -6.38 3.73
N ILE A 349 7.58 -5.87 3.30
CA ILE A 349 6.84 -6.43 2.16
C ILE A 349 7.62 -6.30 0.84
N VAL A 350 8.36 -5.21 0.64
CA VAL A 350 9.09 -5.01 -0.62
C VAL A 350 10.44 -5.72 -0.65
N ASP A 351 11.03 -5.93 0.53
CA ASP A 351 12.29 -6.64 0.78
C ASP A 351 12.11 -8.16 0.94
N ASP A 352 10.86 -8.62 1.11
CA ASP A 352 10.49 -10.04 0.96
C ASP A 352 10.69 -10.47 -0.51
N ASP A 353 11.94 -10.75 -0.84
CA ASP A 353 12.34 -11.39 -2.08
C ASP A 353 12.05 -12.88 -1.92
N GLN A 354 11.01 -13.37 -2.61
CA GLN A 354 10.75 -14.80 -2.71
C GLN A 354 12.04 -15.53 -3.12
N ASP A 355 12.44 -16.56 -2.36
CA ASP A 355 13.66 -17.31 -2.64
C ASP A 355 13.51 -18.01 -3.99
N PRO A 356 14.26 -17.60 -5.02
CA PRO A 356 14.06 -18.13 -6.36
C PRO A 356 14.60 -19.56 -6.45
N ASP A 357 13.90 -20.43 -7.18
CA ASP A 357 14.35 -21.80 -7.45
C ASP A 357 15.75 -21.83 -8.08
N GLN A 358 16.03 -20.84 -8.94
CA GLN A 358 17.32 -20.64 -9.55
C GLN A 358 17.70 -19.17 -9.53
N ARG A 359 18.99 -18.86 -9.32
CA ARG A 359 19.52 -17.48 -9.40
C ARG A 359 20.91 -17.42 -10.00
N ILE A 360 21.20 -16.31 -10.67
CA ILE A 360 22.56 -15.92 -11.07
C ILE A 360 22.94 -14.58 -10.43
N ALA A 361 24.21 -14.42 -10.07
CA ALA A 361 24.74 -13.14 -9.61
C ALA A 361 25.14 -12.28 -10.83
N LEU A 362 24.79 -10.99 -10.77
CA LEU A 362 25.22 -9.97 -11.72
C LEU A 362 26.31 -9.13 -11.07
N THR A 363 27.44 -8.89 -11.75
CA THR A 363 28.43 -7.94 -11.24
C THR A 363 27.85 -6.54 -11.23
N LEU A 364 28.48 -5.66 -10.44
CA LEU A 364 28.16 -4.24 -10.43
C LEU A 364 28.26 -3.63 -11.83
N ASP A 365 29.30 -3.95 -12.61
CA ASP A 365 29.47 -3.42 -13.96
C ASP A 365 28.34 -3.84 -14.91
N THR A 366 27.95 -5.11 -14.86
CA THR A 366 26.82 -5.62 -15.66
C THR A 366 25.52 -4.95 -15.22
N TRP A 367 25.26 -4.83 -13.93
CA TRP A 367 24.06 -4.13 -13.44
C TRP A 367 24.01 -2.65 -13.84
N LEU A 368 25.14 -1.94 -13.71
CA LEU A 368 25.26 -0.55 -14.15
C LEU A 368 25.07 -0.43 -15.66
N TRP A 369 25.57 -1.38 -16.45
CA TRP A 369 25.34 -1.40 -17.89
C TRP A 369 23.86 -1.63 -18.23
N ILE A 370 23.19 -2.61 -17.60
CA ILE A 370 21.76 -2.87 -17.82
C ILE A 370 20.94 -1.61 -17.52
N THR A 371 21.17 -0.99 -16.36
CA THR A 371 20.40 0.19 -15.92
C THR A 371 20.67 1.44 -16.75
N ARG A 372 21.91 1.64 -17.23
CA ARG A 372 22.25 2.75 -18.14
C ARG A 372 21.57 2.63 -19.50
N ASN A 373 21.33 1.41 -19.96
CA ASN A 373 20.71 1.12 -21.25
C ASN A 373 19.20 0.81 -21.14
N CYS A 374 18.60 0.93 -19.95
CA CYS A 374 17.19 0.63 -19.70
C CYS A 374 16.77 -0.81 -20.07
N LEU A 375 17.67 -1.79 -19.90
CA LEU A 375 17.49 -3.19 -20.32
C LEU A 375 16.92 -4.08 -19.20
N GLU A 376 16.53 -3.51 -18.05
CA GLU A 376 16.16 -4.29 -16.88
C GLU A 376 14.95 -5.20 -17.16
N THR A 377 13.94 -4.68 -17.86
CA THR A 377 12.72 -5.44 -18.17
C THR A 377 12.93 -6.44 -19.30
N GLU A 378 13.81 -6.14 -20.26
CA GLU A 378 14.16 -7.07 -21.34
C GLU A 378 14.82 -8.33 -20.80
N LEU A 379 15.81 -8.18 -19.91
CA LEU A 379 16.49 -9.32 -19.29
C LEU A 379 15.52 -10.16 -18.43
N LEU A 380 14.58 -9.52 -17.70
CA LEU A 380 13.53 -10.25 -16.98
C LEU A 380 12.65 -11.05 -17.94
N LEU A 381 12.26 -10.48 -19.09
CA LEU A 381 11.43 -11.16 -20.08
C LEU A 381 12.14 -12.37 -20.70
N ILE A 382 13.44 -12.25 -20.97
CA ILE A 382 14.26 -13.37 -21.46
C ILE A 382 14.32 -14.48 -20.41
N ALA A 383 14.55 -14.13 -19.14
CA ALA A 383 14.58 -15.09 -18.04
C ALA A 383 13.23 -15.80 -17.84
N GLU A 384 12.11 -15.09 -17.95
CA GLU A 384 10.76 -15.69 -17.86
C GLU A 384 10.47 -16.62 -19.03
N ARG A 385 10.82 -16.22 -20.25
CA ARG A 385 10.47 -17.01 -21.46
C ARG A 385 11.39 -18.20 -21.66
N CYS A 386 12.68 -18.00 -21.41
CA CYS A 386 13.75 -18.91 -21.86
C CYS A 386 14.65 -19.40 -20.72
N GLY A 387 14.41 -18.97 -19.48
CA GLY A 387 15.20 -19.35 -18.31
C GLY A 387 16.54 -18.63 -18.19
N LEU A 388 17.28 -18.90 -17.11
CA LEU A 388 18.52 -18.20 -16.77
C LEU A 388 19.68 -18.50 -17.73
N ILE A 389 19.71 -19.68 -18.36
CA ILE A 389 20.74 -20.02 -19.35
C ILE A 389 20.66 -19.08 -20.56
N ALA A 390 19.45 -18.86 -21.07
CA ALA A 390 19.24 -17.94 -22.18
C ALA A 390 19.52 -16.48 -21.78
N ALA A 391 19.13 -16.08 -20.57
CA ALA A 391 19.45 -14.75 -20.03
C ALA A 391 20.97 -14.51 -19.95
N ARG A 392 21.73 -15.52 -19.49
CA ARG A 392 23.20 -15.46 -19.46
C ARG A 392 23.82 -15.41 -20.86
N ALA A 393 23.30 -16.21 -21.80
CA ALA A 393 23.77 -16.20 -23.18
C ALA A 393 23.53 -14.83 -23.85
N TRP A 394 22.35 -14.24 -23.64
CA TRP A 394 22.02 -12.91 -24.14
C TRP A 394 22.97 -11.83 -23.59
N LEU A 395 23.21 -11.82 -22.27
CA LEU A 395 24.19 -10.91 -21.65
C LEU A 395 25.59 -11.07 -22.28
N THR A 396 26.02 -12.31 -22.49
CA THR A 396 27.33 -12.63 -23.11
C THR A 396 27.39 -12.12 -24.55
N CYS A 397 26.33 -12.30 -25.34
CA CYS A 397 26.23 -11.76 -26.70
C CYS A 397 26.26 -10.23 -26.74
N CYS A 398 25.72 -9.56 -25.72
CA CYS A 398 25.82 -8.11 -25.56
C CYS A 398 27.19 -7.63 -25.04
N GLY A 399 28.19 -8.50 -24.95
CA GLY A 399 29.54 -8.18 -24.50
C GLY A 399 29.68 -8.06 -22.98
N GLN A 400 28.70 -8.54 -22.20
CA GLN A 400 28.76 -8.56 -20.75
C GLN A 400 29.26 -9.91 -20.24
N SER A 401 30.39 -9.91 -19.53
CA SER A 401 31.03 -11.11 -18.97
C SER A 401 31.01 -11.18 -17.44
N GLY A 402 30.48 -10.14 -16.79
CA GLY A 402 30.50 -9.96 -15.35
C GLY A 402 29.53 -10.85 -14.59
N PHE A 403 29.91 -12.10 -14.35
CA PHE A 403 29.23 -13.02 -13.45
C PHE A 403 30.19 -13.39 -12.31
N THR A 404 29.86 -13.03 -11.08
CA THR A 404 30.64 -13.49 -9.90
C THR A 404 30.03 -14.75 -9.34
N GLY A 405 30.64 -15.89 -9.65
CA GLY A 405 30.36 -17.18 -9.06
C GLY A 405 31.29 -18.23 -9.63
N ARG A 406 32.31 -18.65 -8.86
CA ARG A 406 32.98 -19.95 -9.10
C ARG A 406 31.88 -21.00 -9.12
N ASP A 407 31.64 -21.68 -10.23
CA ASP A 407 30.92 -22.97 -10.32
C ASP A 407 29.86 -23.21 -9.22
N ALA A 408 29.03 -22.20 -8.94
CA ALA A 408 28.04 -22.27 -7.89
C ALA A 408 26.82 -22.84 -8.58
N LYS A 409 26.80 -24.17 -8.66
CA LYS A 409 25.68 -25.04 -9.01
C LYS A 409 24.55 -24.29 -9.73
N ILE A 410 24.47 -24.46 -11.05
CA ILE A 410 23.14 -24.67 -11.65
C ILE A 410 22.57 -25.83 -10.82
N THR A 411 21.79 -25.52 -9.79
CA THR A 411 21.16 -26.56 -8.97
C THR A 411 19.98 -27.03 -9.79
N THR A 412 20.26 -27.85 -10.79
CA THR A 412 19.29 -28.79 -11.30
C THR A 412 18.98 -29.68 -10.11
N LEU A 413 17.85 -29.44 -9.44
CA LEU A 413 17.29 -30.41 -8.50
C LEU A 413 17.18 -31.72 -9.26
N LYS A 414 18.10 -32.66 -8.99
CA LYS A 414 17.92 -34.05 -9.38
C LYS A 414 16.68 -34.53 -8.64
N PHE A 415 15.62 -34.79 -9.39
CA PHE A 415 14.53 -35.64 -8.95
C PHE A 415 15.14 -36.92 -8.36
N SER A 416 15.00 -37.10 -7.05
CA SER A 416 15.22 -38.37 -6.37
C SER A 416 13.88 -38.75 -5.74
N GLY A 417 12.91 -39.02 -6.61
CA GLY A 417 11.77 -39.86 -6.26
C GLY A 417 12.15 -41.33 -6.55
N PRO A 418 11.68 -42.30 -5.74
CA PRO A 418 11.92 -43.70 -6.01
C PRO A 418 11.30 -44.08 -7.37
N GLU A 419 12.07 -44.78 -8.21
CA GLU A 419 11.54 -45.42 -9.42
C GLU A 419 10.33 -46.29 -9.05
N PRO A 420 9.23 -46.25 -9.82
CA PRO A 420 8.14 -47.19 -9.62
C PRO A 420 8.65 -48.59 -10.00
N GLU A 421 8.63 -49.51 -9.04
CA GLU A 421 8.80 -50.94 -9.30
C GLU A 421 7.79 -51.38 -10.35
N LEU A 422 8.26 -51.68 -11.56
CA LEU A 422 7.53 -52.50 -12.51
C LEU A 422 7.46 -53.91 -11.93
N ALA A 423 6.35 -54.20 -11.24
CA ALA A 423 5.93 -55.55 -10.91
C ALA A 423 5.61 -56.32 -12.21
N SER A 424 6.64 -56.93 -12.80
CA SER A 424 6.48 -57.98 -13.82
C SER A 424 6.06 -59.29 -13.12
N ARG A 425 4.76 -59.41 -12.83
CA ARG A 425 4.14 -60.71 -12.63
C ARG A 425 4.12 -61.43 -13.97
N THR A 426 4.95 -62.46 -14.15
CA THR A 426 4.59 -63.73 -14.83
C THR A 426 5.73 -64.73 -14.62
N ARG A 427 5.48 -65.76 -13.78
CA ARG A 427 5.93 -67.13 -14.02
C ARG A 427 5.02 -68.08 -13.24
N LEU A 428 4.13 -68.72 -13.99
CA LEU A 428 3.68 -70.09 -13.76
C LEU A 428 4.91 -70.98 -13.56
N VAL A 429 4.86 -71.94 -12.62
CA VAL A 429 4.99 -73.38 -12.88
C VAL A 429 4.46 -74.10 -11.63
N THR A 430 3.72 -75.18 -11.88
CA THR A 430 3.22 -76.25 -10.98
C THR A 430 3.97 -76.49 -9.68
#